data_AF-A0A7S2J7A0-F1
#
_entry.id   AF-A0A7S2J7A0-F1
#
_cell.length_a   1.000
_cell.length_b   1.000
_cell.length_c   1.000
_cell.angle_alpha   90.00
_cell.angle_beta   90.00
_cell.angle_gamma   90.00
#
_symmetry.space_group_name_H-M   'P 1'
#
loop_
_entity.id
_entity.type
_entity.pdbx_description
1 polymer ?
#
loop_
_entity_poly.entity_id
_entity_poly.type
_entity_poly.pdbx_seq_one_letter_code
_entity_poly.pdbx_strand_id
1 'polypeptide(L)'
;ITGDERCRNTYETALSFPAAKLAFINSQKVDEMTVGQAKDTDAFTTLEYEEFEECLARVALEKYKSIKQMRPPAMISAFIANLLGEENTEESMNTATIIRCPRFNWRRQAAPLADQTLTEFKRWLEVWQRLELSDIYYFPVWEKGVH
;
A
#
# COMPACT_ATOMS: atom_id res chain seq x y z
N ILE A 1 12.17 -11.31 4.20
CA ILE A 1 11.71 -12.47 4.99
C ILE A 1 11.96 -13.68 4.12
N THR A 2 12.94 -14.51 4.47
CA THR A 2 13.36 -15.62 3.62
C THR A 2 12.26 -16.69 3.60
N GLY A 3 11.82 -17.10 2.40
CA GLY A 3 10.82 -18.16 2.25
C GLY A 3 9.35 -17.74 2.36
N ASP A 4 9.05 -16.50 2.76
CA ASP A 4 7.67 -16.02 2.87
C ASP A 4 6.99 -15.96 1.51
N GLU A 5 5.93 -16.73 1.32
CA GLU A 5 5.18 -16.79 0.06
C GLU A 5 4.62 -15.42 -0.35
N ARG A 6 4.31 -14.56 0.62
CA ARG A 6 3.82 -13.20 0.36
C ARG A 6 4.88 -12.35 -0.36
N CYS A 7 6.17 -12.62 -0.14
CA CYS A 7 7.27 -11.93 -0.81
C CYS A 7 7.40 -12.31 -2.30
N ARG A 8 6.64 -13.30 -2.79
CA ARG A 8 6.61 -13.69 -4.21
C ARG A 8 5.55 -12.95 -5.02
N ASN A 9 4.76 -12.10 -4.39
CA ASN A 9 3.71 -11.34 -5.08
C ASN A 9 4.33 -10.25 -5.96
N THR A 10 4.01 -10.28 -7.25
CA THR A 10 4.28 -9.19 -8.18
C THR A 10 3.05 -8.30 -8.26
N TYR A 11 3.27 -6.99 -8.20
CA TYR A 11 2.21 -6.00 -8.30
C TYR A 11 2.43 -5.16 -9.56
N GLU A 12 1.37 -5.00 -10.34
CA GLU A 12 1.38 -4.18 -11.55
C GLU A 12 0.21 -3.20 -11.52
N THR A 13 0.48 -1.98 -11.95
CA THR A 13 -0.51 -0.92 -12.10
C THR A 13 -0.21 -0.13 -13.36
N ALA A 14 -1.26 0.29 -14.04
CA ALA A 14 -1.16 1.17 -15.18
C ALA A 14 -2.44 2.01 -15.28
N LEU A 15 -2.30 3.21 -15.82
CA LEU A 15 -3.43 4.02 -16.23
C LEU A 15 -3.48 4.00 -17.76
N SER A 16 -4.57 3.48 -18.33
CA SER A 16 -4.76 3.51 -19.77
C SER A 16 -5.34 4.85 -20.22
N PHE A 17 -5.01 5.26 -21.44
CA PHE A 17 -5.58 6.48 -22.02
C PHE A 17 -7.12 6.45 -22.08
N PRO A 18 -7.79 5.34 -22.48
CA PRO A 18 -9.25 5.25 -22.41
C PRO A 18 -9.81 5.43 -20.99
N ALA A 19 -9.14 4.87 -19.98
CA ALA A 19 -9.53 5.04 -18.58
C ALA A 19 -9.46 6.50 -18.13
N ALA A 20 -8.36 7.20 -18.47
CA ALA A 20 -8.21 8.61 -18.17
C ALA A 20 -9.27 9.47 -18.88
N LYS A 21 -9.54 9.18 -20.16
CA LYS A 21 -10.59 9.87 -20.93
C LYS A 21 -11.99 9.63 -20.35
N LEU A 22 -12.28 8.42 -19.92
CA LEU A 22 -13.56 8.09 -19.30
C LEU A 22 -13.72 8.78 -17.94
N ALA A 23 -12.64 8.87 -17.14
CA ALA A 23 -12.66 9.60 -15.88
C ALA A 23 -12.93 11.10 -16.08
N PHE A 24 -12.30 11.70 -17.10
CA PHE A 24 -12.53 13.09 -17.50
C PHE A 24 -13.99 13.36 -17.91
N ILE A 25 -14.57 12.50 -18.76
CA ILE A 25 -15.96 12.66 -19.20
C ILE A 25 -16.93 12.47 -18.01
N ASN A 26 -16.63 11.53 -17.12
CA ASN A 26 -17.49 11.22 -15.98
C ASN A 26 -17.39 12.21 -14.81
N SER A 27 -16.40 13.10 -14.81
CA SER A 27 -16.29 14.17 -13.81
C SER A 27 -17.05 15.44 -14.21
N GLN A 28 -17.54 15.53 -15.45
CA GLN A 28 -18.26 16.69 -15.95
C GLN A 28 -19.75 16.61 -15.65
N LYS A 29 -20.39 17.77 -15.48
CA LYS A 29 -21.85 17.86 -15.33
C LYS A 29 -22.56 17.45 -16.63
N VAL A 30 -23.69 16.77 -16.49
CA VAL A 30 -24.49 16.28 -17.64
C VAL A 30 -24.92 17.41 -18.57
N ASP A 31 -25.21 18.59 -18.01
CA ASP A 31 -25.67 19.76 -18.75
C ASP A 31 -24.58 20.39 -19.63
N GLU A 32 -23.31 20.05 -19.38
CA GLU A 32 -22.15 20.52 -20.14
C GLU A 32 -21.86 19.59 -21.33
N MET A 33 -22.47 18.39 -21.39
CA MET A 33 -22.30 17.44 -22.49
C MET A 33 -22.95 17.95 -23.78
N THR A 34 -22.13 18.41 -24.73
CA THR A 34 -22.59 18.97 -26.01
C THR A 34 -22.58 17.92 -27.13
N VAL A 35 -23.63 17.89 -27.95
CA VAL A 35 -23.70 17.05 -29.15
C VAL A 35 -23.16 17.87 -30.34
N GLY A 36 -21.85 17.80 -30.60
CA GLY A 36 -21.19 18.53 -31.70
C GLY A 36 -19.66 18.56 -31.60
N GLN A 37 -18.99 19.18 -32.58
CA GLN A 37 -17.56 19.49 -32.46
C GLN A 37 -17.39 20.62 -31.43
N ALA A 38 -16.90 20.27 -30.24
CA ALA A 38 -16.54 21.24 -29.21
C ALA A 38 -15.22 21.95 -29.58
N LYS A 39 -15.12 23.22 -29.23
CA LYS A 39 -13.88 24.01 -29.27
C LYS A 39 -13.09 23.75 -27.98
N ASP A 40 -11.77 23.94 -28.03
CA ASP A 40 -10.85 23.72 -26.91
C ASP A 40 -11.12 24.59 -25.66
N THR A 41 -12.03 25.56 -25.75
CA THR A 41 -12.44 26.45 -24.65
C THR A 41 -13.86 26.18 -24.14
N ASP A 42 -14.55 25.20 -24.71
CA ASP A 42 -15.92 24.87 -24.29
C ASP A 42 -15.87 24.14 -22.94
N ALA A 43 -16.88 24.32 -22.09
CA ALA A 43 -16.95 23.68 -20.78
C ALA A 43 -16.73 22.15 -20.85
N PHE A 44 -17.30 21.50 -21.88
CA PHE A 44 -17.11 20.08 -22.18
C PHE A 44 -15.66 19.64 -22.47
N THR A 45 -14.77 20.57 -22.78
CA THR A 45 -13.35 20.30 -23.07
C THR A 45 -12.41 20.68 -21.94
N THR A 46 -12.95 21.25 -20.85
CA THR A 46 -12.22 21.68 -19.66
C THR A 46 -12.82 21.06 -18.40
N LEU A 47 -12.15 21.24 -17.26
CA LEU A 47 -12.68 20.87 -15.96
C LEU A 47 -12.64 22.09 -15.05
N GLU A 48 -13.75 22.37 -14.37
CA GLU A 48 -13.75 23.27 -13.21
C GLU A 48 -12.99 22.63 -12.04
N TYR A 49 -12.67 23.40 -11.00
CA TYR A 49 -11.84 22.92 -9.91
C TYR A 49 -12.44 21.69 -9.20
N GLU A 50 -13.74 21.68 -8.92
CA GLU A 50 -14.43 20.54 -8.28
C GLU A 50 -14.44 19.29 -9.18
N GLU A 51 -14.64 19.49 -10.48
CA GLU A 51 -14.62 18.41 -11.48
C GLU A 51 -13.19 17.86 -11.67
N PHE A 52 -12.18 18.72 -11.55
CA PHE A 52 -10.79 18.32 -11.58
C PHE A 52 -10.43 17.44 -10.37
N GLU A 53 -10.85 17.81 -9.16
CA GLU A 53 -10.68 16.98 -7.97
C GLU A 53 -11.34 15.61 -8.12
N GLU A 54 -12.57 15.57 -8.64
CA GLU A 54 -13.29 14.32 -8.91
C GLU A 54 -12.58 13.48 -9.98
N CYS A 55 -12.12 14.11 -11.07
CA CYS A 55 -11.37 13.45 -12.12
C CYS A 55 -10.10 12.79 -11.58
N LEU A 56 -9.32 13.51 -10.77
CA LEU A 56 -8.12 12.98 -10.11
C LEU A 56 -8.46 11.77 -9.24
N ALA A 57 -9.55 11.85 -8.47
CA ALA A 57 -9.99 10.73 -7.63
C ALA A 57 -10.36 9.50 -8.47
N ARG A 58 -11.13 9.67 -9.55
CA ARG A 58 -11.53 8.58 -10.46
C ARG A 58 -10.33 7.93 -11.13
N VAL A 59 -9.39 8.75 -11.63
CA VAL A 59 -8.16 8.28 -12.25
C VAL A 59 -7.29 7.51 -11.25
N ALA A 60 -7.17 8.00 -10.02
CA ALA A 60 -6.40 7.33 -8.98
C ALA A 60 -6.95 5.93 -8.65
N LEU A 61 -8.27 5.83 -8.48
CA LEU A 61 -8.94 4.55 -8.21
C LEU A 61 -8.74 3.58 -9.38
N GLU A 62 -8.90 4.06 -10.61
CA GLU A 62 -8.76 3.22 -11.80
C GLU A 62 -7.32 2.75 -12.03
N LYS A 63 -6.32 3.60 -11.77
CA LYS A 63 -4.90 3.24 -11.82
C LYS A 63 -4.58 2.14 -10.79
N TYR A 64 -4.92 2.36 -9.53
CA TYR A 64 -4.50 1.50 -8.43
C TYR A 64 -5.46 0.35 -8.09
N LYS A 65 -6.56 0.15 -8.84
CA LYS A 65 -7.58 -0.87 -8.55
C LYS A 65 -7.06 -2.31 -8.42
N SER A 66 -5.96 -2.65 -9.09
CA SER A 66 -5.33 -3.97 -9.01
C SER A 66 -4.64 -4.20 -7.66
N ILE A 67 -4.26 -3.13 -6.95
CA ILE A 67 -3.50 -3.16 -5.71
C ILE A 67 -4.46 -3.20 -4.52
N LYS A 68 -4.90 -4.41 -4.15
CA LYS A 68 -5.89 -4.63 -3.08
C LYS A 68 -5.48 -4.11 -1.70
N GLN A 69 -4.18 -3.92 -1.47
CA GLN A 69 -3.61 -3.40 -0.24
C GLN A 69 -3.79 -1.88 -0.10
N MET A 70 -3.98 -1.17 -1.22
CA MET A 70 -4.24 0.26 -1.22
C MET A 70 -5.73 0.50 -1.01
N ARG A 71 -6.08 1.29 0.01
CA ARG A 71 -7.47 1.75 0.21
C ARG A 71 -7.73 3.00 -0.63
N PRO A 72 -9.00 3.33 -0.97
CA PRO A 72 -9.33 4.49 -1.80
C PRO A 72 -8.62 5.80 -1.41
N PRO A 73 -8.54 6.21 -0.12
CA PRO A 73 -7.83 7.43 0.25
C PRO A 73 -6.33 7.36 -0.07
N ALA A 74 -5.70 6.21 0.16
CA ALA A 74 -4.27 6.01 -0.14
C ALA A 74 -4.00 6.01 -1.64
N MET A 75 -4.92 5.48 -2.46
CA MET A 75 -4.82 5.55 -3.92
C MET A 75 -4.83 7.00 -4.41
N ILE A 76 -5.72 7.83 -3.87
CA ILE A 76 -5.85 9.25 -4.23
C ILE A 76 -4.60 10.02 -3.81
N SER A 77 -4.16 9.89 -2.56
CA SER A 77 -2.93 10.55 -2.08
C SER A 77 -1.70 10.13 -2.88
N ALA A 78 -1.55 8.85 -3.19
CA ALA A 78 -0.47 8.33 -4.03
C ALA A 78 -0.49 8.92 -5.44
N PHE A 79 -1.67 9.03 -6.05
CA PHE A 79 -1.81 9.60 -7.38
C PHE A 79 -1.44 11.09 -7.41
N ILE A 80 -1.86 11.85 -6.40
CA ILE A 80 -1.52 13.28 -6.27
C ILE A 80 -0.01 13.45 -6.07
N ALA A 81 0.61 12.67 -5.18
CA ALA A 81 2.07 12.70 -4.97
C ALA A 81 2.84 12.39 -6.27
N ASN A 82 2.36 11.44 -7.07
CA ASN A 82 2.93 11.14 -8.39
C ASN A 82 2.76 12.29 -9.38
N LEU A 83 1.60 12.96 -9.39
CA LEU A 83 1.34 14.09 -10.28
C LEU A 83 2.23 15.29 -9.93
N LEU A 84 2.50 15.51 -8.65
CA LEU A 84 3.38 16.57 -8.13
C LEU A 84 4.87 16.22 -8.23
N GLY A 85 5.21 14.96 -8.54
CA GLY A 85 6.59 14.48 -8.60
C GLY A 85 7.25 14.29 -7.22
N GLU A 86 6.45 14.21 -6.16
CA GLU A 86 6.92 13.96 -4.78
C GLU A 86 7.28 12.48 -4.56
N GLU A 87 6.58 11.58 -5.24
CA GLU A 87 6.83 10.15 -5.26
C GLU A 87 6.69 9.61 -6.68
N ASN A 88 7.36 8.51 -7.01
CA ASN A 88 7.03 7.72 -8.19
C ASN A 88 6.00 6.61 -7.88
N THR A 89 5.46 5.96 -8.90
CA THR A 89 4.42 4.93 -8.73
C THR A 89 4.91 3.72 -7.92
N GLU A 90 6.20 3.36 -8.03
CA GLU A 90 6.76 2.25 -7.27
C GLU A 90 6.85 2.58 -5.78
N GLU A 91 7.31 3.79 -5.44
CA GLU A 91 7.39 4.28 -4.05
C GLU A 91 6.02 4.30 -3.38
N SER A 92 5.01 4.83 -4.07
CA SER A 92 3.65 4.88 -3.55
C SER A 92 3.05 3.47 -3.34
N MET A 93 3.35 2.53 -4.24
CA MET A 93 2.93 1.14 -4.08
C MET A 93 3.66 0.44 -2.93
N ASN A 94 4.97 0.65 -2.81
CA ASN A 94 5.80 0.04 -1.77
C ASN A 94 5.27 0.38 -0.37
N THR A 95 4.84 1.62 -0.15
CA THR A 95 4.25 2.02 1.13
C THR A 95 3.04 1.15 1.53
N ALA A 96 2.24 0.72 0.57
CA ALA A 96 1.06 -0.12 0.80
C ALA A 96 1.33 -1.63 0.77
N THR A 97 2.31 -2.08 -0.03
CA THR A 97 2.54 -3.51 -0.28
C THR A 97 3.71 -4.09 0.53
N ILE A 98 4.52 -3.24 1.17
CA ILE A 98 5.68 -3.69 1.94
C ILE A 98 5.25 -4.62 3.08
N ILE A 99 5.80 -5.82 3.07
CA ILE A 99 5.54 -6.82 4.09
C ILE A 99 6.45 -6.51 5.29
N ARG A 100 5.84 -5.96 6.35
CA ARG A 100 6.53 -5.72 7.61
C ARG A 100 6.30 -6.92 8.54
N CYS A 101 7.37 -7.55 8.99
CA CYS A 101 7.33 -8.56 10.06
C CYS A 101 8.11 -8.03 11.27
N PRO A 102 7.44 -7.36 12.22
CA PRO A 102 8.11 -6.81 13.39
C PRO A 102 8.63 -7.95 14.28
N ARG A 103 9.88 -7.81 14.71
CA ARG A 103 10.55 -8.79 15.57
C ARG A 103 9.89 -8.91 16.94
N PHE A 104 9.95 -10.10 17.53
CA PHE A 104 9.54 -10.33 18.91
C PHE A 104 10.46 -9.57 19.87
N ASN A 105 9.89 -8.76 20.75
CA ASN A 105 10.65 -8.01 21.75
C ASN A 105 10.72 -8.81 23.05
N TRP A 106 11.65 -9.77 23.10
CA TRP A 106 11.84 -10.66 24.25
C TRP A 106 12.06 -9.91 25.57
N ARG A 107 12.66 -8.70 25.56
CA ARG A 107 12.85 -7.91 26.78
C ARG A 107 11.54 -7.39 27.39
N ARG A 108 10.51 -7.20 26.55
CA ARG A 108 9.23 -6.60 26.96
C ARG A 108 8.06 -7.57 26.95
N GLN A 109 8.16 -8.65 26.15
CA GLN A 109 7.04 -9.53 25.83
C GLN A 109 7.24 -10.96 26.30
N ALA A 110 8.46 -11.38 26.66
CA ALA A 110 8.70 -12.72 27.17
C ALA A 110 8.10 -12.91 28.57
N ALA A 111 7.46 -14.06 28.79
CA ALA A 111 6.91 -14.46 30.08
C ALA A 111 7.24 -15.93 30.36
N PRO A 112 7.45 -16.34 31.62
CA PRO A 112 7.67 -17.74 31.95
C PRO A 112 6.43 -18.57 31.62
N LEU A 113 6.65 -19.79 31.12
CA LEU A 113 5.58 -20.77 30.93
C LEU A 113 5.01 -21.22 32.28
N ALA A 114 3.78 -21.76 32.28
CA ALA A 114 3.05 -22.12 33.50
C ALA A 114 3.85 -23.04 34.46
N ASP A 115 4.62 -23.98 33.90
CA ASP A 115 5.40 -24.96 34.66
C ASP A 115 6.91 -24.63 34.70
N GLN A 116 7.32 -23.49 34.15
CA GLN A 116 8.73 -23.12 34.05
C GLN A 116 9.19 -22.35 35.29
N THR A 117 10.32 -22.74 35.86
CA THR A 117 10.90 -22.00 36.98
C THR A 117 11.49 -20.67 36.51
N LEU A 118 11.51 -19.66 37.40
CA LEU A 118 12.12 -18.36 37.09
C LEU A 118 13.62 -18.47 36.72
N THR A 119 14.31 -19.47 37.26
CA THR A 119 15.72 -19.74 36.95
C THR A 119 15.90 -20.25 35.52
N GLU A 120 15.05 -21.17 35.07
CA GLU A 120 15.05 -21.67 33.69
C GLU A 120 14.67 -20.57 32.71
N PHE A 121 13.69 -19.74 33.06
CA PHE A 121 13.29 -18.59 32.23
C PHE A 121 14.43 -17.57 32.06
N LYS A 122 15.18 -17.27 33.12
CA LYS A 122 16.38 -16.40 33.03
C LYS A 122 17.45 -16.99 32.12
N ARG A 123 17.71 -18.30 32.22
CA ARG A 123 18.65 -18.98 31.32
C ARG A 123 18.19 -18.92 29.86
N TRP A 124 16.88 -19.09 29.63
CA TRP A 124 16.31 -18.95 28.30
C TRP A 124 16.54 -17.53 27.74
N LEU A 125 16.32 -16.47 28.52
CA LEU A 125 16.58 -15.09 28.11
C LEU A 125 18.05 -14.85 27.73
N GLU A 126 18.99 -15.40 28.51
CA GLU A 126 20.43 -15.31 28.25
C GLU A 126 20.83 -15.99 26.95
N VAL A 127 20.24 -17.15 26.65
CA VAL A 127 20.44 -17.87 25.39
C VAL A 127 19.82 -17.10 24.23
N TRP A 128 18.56 -16.68 24.36
CA TRP A 128 17.81 -16.00 23.31
C TRP A 128 18.50 -14.73 22.82
N GLN A 129 19.07 -13.92 23.74
CA GLN A 129 19.82 -12.71 23.38
C GLN A 129 20.99 -12.98 22.41
N ARG A 130 21.57 -14.17 22.45
CA ARG A 130 22.77 -14.53 21.67
C ARG A 130 22.44 -15.22 20.35
N LEU A 131 21.18 -15.56 20.11
CA LEU A 131 20.78 -16.28 18.91
C LEU A 131 20.73 -15.34 17.70
N GLU A 132 21.41 -15.74 16.63
CA GLU A 132 21.30 -15.14 15.31
C GLU A 132 20.32 -15.96 14.46
N LEU A 133 19.08 -15.48 14.38
CA LEU A 133 17.98 -16.19 13.73
C LEU A 133 17.67 -15.65 12.32
N SER A 134 18.39 -14.61 11.87
CA SER A 134 18.12 -13.87 10.63
C SER A 134 18.11 -14.77 9.38
N ASP A 135 18.95 -15.80 9.37
CA ASP A 135 19.13 -16.70 8.22
C ASP A 135 18.19 -17.91 8.26
N ILE A 136 17.37 -18.04 9.31
CA ILE A 136 16.44 -19.15 9.42
C ILE A 136 15.25 -18.93 8.48
N TYR A 137 14.86 -20.00 7.79
CA TYR A 137 13.70 -20.01 6.90
C TYR A 137 12.43 -19.53 7.64
N TYR A 138 11.66 -18.66 6.99
CA TYR A 138 10.47 -17.98 7.54
C TYR A 138 10.72 -17.06 8.74
N PHE A 139 11.96 -16.77 9.15
CA PHE A 139 12.20 -15.77 10.19
C PHE A 139 11.91 -14.34 9.69
N PRO A 140 11.23 -13.46 10.45
CA PRO A 140 10.74 -13.61 11.83
C PRO A 140 9.24 -13.97 11.96
N VAL A 141 8.61 -14.59 10.95
CA VAL A 141 7.15 -14.86 10.92
C VAL A 141 6.69 -15.69 12.11
N TRP A 142 7.45 -16.71 12.50
CA TRP A 142 7.16 -17.59 13.63
C TRP A 142 7.72 -17.09 14.98
N GLU A 143 8.52 -16.01 15.00
CA GLU A 143 9.30 -15.60 16.18
C GLU A 143 8.41 -15.33 17.41
N LYS A 144 7.17 -14.84 17.21
CA LYS A 144 6.21 -14.57 18.29
C LYS A 144 5.56 -15.83 18.89
N GLY A 145 5.55 -16.95 18.17
CA GLY A 145 4.88 -18.19 18.60
C GLY A 145 5.75 -19.14 19.41
N VAL A 146 7.03 -18.81 19.58
CA VAL A 146 8.00 -19.63 20.33
C VAL A 146 7.95 -19.36 21.84
N HIS A 147 7.14 -18.38 22.27
CA HIS A 147 7.08 -17.91 23.64
C HIS A 147 5.69 -17.93 24.27
#